data_AF-A0A3S3U3E6-F1
#
_entry.id   AF-A0A3S3U3E6-F1
#
_cell.length_a   1.000
_cell.length_b   1.000
_cell.length_c   1.000
_cell.angle_alpha   90.00
_cell.angle_beta   90.00
_cell.angle_gamma   90.00
#
_symmetry.space_group_name_H-M   'P 1'
#
loop_
_entity.id
_entity.type
_entity.pdbx_description
1 polymer ?
#
loop_
_entity_poly.entity_id
_entity_poly.type
_entity_poly.pdbx_seq_one_letter_code
_entity_poly.pdbx_strand_id
1 'polypeptide(L)'
;KSMNEDLVEGIHYSIMFYGGRLLSHLSNAETESQDINDFISLRKLNNRGVILIDSDKEKSRSRINGTKRRLRDEFDTGPGHAWITEGREIENYLPAEQVEAAIGDVCPKAKKRGPFGKYDNTLKIKGGQGKATQANKVNVARHITEQYQADLSGYDLKKQLNKLTEFIREANPAGFHP
;
A
#
# COMPACT_ATOMS: atom_id res chain seq x y z
N LYS A 1 15.22 0.35 11.64
CA LYS A 1 15.65 1.78 11.63
C LYS A 1 14.90 2.50 10.51
N SER A 2 14.61 3.79 10.67
CA SER A 2 13.99 4.59 9.60
C SER A 2 14.93 4.71 8.40
N MET A 3 14.38 4.80 7.18
CA MET A 3 15.17 5.02 5.97
C MET A 3 15.71 6.45 5.89
N ASN A 4 14.97 7.43 6.41
CA ASN A 4 15.39 8.82 6.55
C ASN A 4 14.85 9.35 7.88
N GLU A 5 15.73 9.62 8.83
CA GLU A 5 15.35 10.06 10.19
C GLU A 5 14.93 11.54 10.22
N ASP A 6 15.33 12.33 9.22
CA ASP A 6 15.01 13.76 9.13
C ASP A 6 13.59 14.05 8.65
N LEU A 7 12.91 13.06 8.04
CA LEU A 7 11.53 13.22 7.59
C LEU A 7 10.58 12.88 8.74
N VAL A 8 9.69 13.82 9.05
CA VAL A 8 8.84 13.78 10.25
C VAL A 8 7.40 13.98 9.81
N GLU A 9 6.55 13.02 10.15
CA GLU A 9 5.11 13.13 9.92
C GLU A 9 4.51 14.30 10.72
N GLY A 10 3.58 15.05 10.12
CA GLY A 10 3.00 16.27 10.67
C GLY A 10 3.84 17.54 10.45
N ILE A 11 5.09 17.41 10.02
CA ILE A 11 5.96 18.54 9.64
C ILE A 11 6.22 18.51 8.13
N HIS A 12 6.82 17.42 7.64
CA HIS A 12 7.25 17.29 6.25
C HIS A 12 6.20 16.61 5.37
N TYR A 13 5.43 15.69 5.95
CA TYR A 13 4.39 14.93 5.24
C TYR A 13 3.29 14.51 6.22
N SER A 14 2.12 14.14 5.70
CA SER A 14 1.04 13.52 6.48
C SER A 14 0.49 12.32 5.71
N ILE A 15 0.18 11.22 6.40
CA ILE A 15 -0.44 10.05 5.79
C ILE A 15 -1.95 10.09 6.03
N MET A 16 -2.73 9.91 4.96
CA MET A 16 -4.18 9.82 5.05
C MET A 16 -4.63 8.43 4.58
N PHE A 17 -5.39 7.74 5.42
CA PHE A 17 -5.97 6.45 5.10
C PHE A 17 -7.41 6.62 4.60
N TYR A 18 -7.67 6.17 3.37
CA TYR A 18 -9.00 6.14 2.81
C TYR A 18 -9.53 4.70 2.85
N GLY A 19 -10.49 4.42 3.74
CA GLY A 19 -11.05 3.09 3.97
C GLY A 19 -12.50 2.90 3.50
N GLY A 20 -12.93 1.63 3.38
CA GLY A 20 -14.35 1.23 3.32
C GLY A 20 -15.08 1.62 2.03
N ARG A 21 -15.70 2.81 2.02
CA ARG A 21 -16.62 3.25 0.96
C ARG A 21 -15.87 3.78 -0.26
N LEU A 22 -14.79 4.52 -0.04
CA LEU A 22 -13.98 5.08 -1.13
C LEU A 22 -13.26 3.97 -1.92
N LEU A 23 -12.71 2.98 -1.21
CA LEU A 23 -11.99 1.83 -1.80
C LEU A 23 -12.92 0.87 -2.56
N SER A 24 -14.16 0.64 -2.10
CA SER A 24 -15.10 -0.27 -2.78
C SER A 24 -15.44 0.16 -4.21
N HIS A 25 -15.32 1.46 -4.52
CA HIS A 25 -15.50 1.99 -5.87
C HIS A 25 -14.21 1.92 -6.70
N LEU A 26 -13.03 1.99 -6.07
CA LEU A 26 -11.74 1.77 -6.74
C LEU A 26 -11.54 0.32 -7.18
N SER A 27 -12.10 -0.64 -6.46
CA SER A 27 -12.02 -2.07 -6.79
C SER A 27 -13.04 -2.50 -7.85
N ASN A 28 -14.26 -1.92 -7.86
CA ASN A 28 -15.41 -2.47 -8.62
C ASN A 28 -16.02 -1.60 -9.73
N ALA A 29 -15.46 -0.45 -10.12
CA ALA A 29 -16.12 0.39 -11.12
C ALA A 29 -15.40 0.40 -12.48
N GLU A 30 -16.11 -0.05 -13.52
CA GLU A 30 -15.95 0.42 -14.90
C GLU A 30 -16.57 1.84 -15.08
N THR A 31 -16.99 2.50 -14.00
CA THR A 31 -17.84 3.68 -14.05
C THR A 31 -17.22 4.87 -13.31
N GLU A 32 -17.39 6.05 -13.91
CA GLU A 32 -17.19 7.37 -13.32
C GLU A 32 -18.03 7.52 -12.05
N SER A 33 -17.48 7.14 -10.90
CA SER A 33 -18.11 7.43 -9.61
C SER A 33 -17.78 8.85 -9.18
N GLN A 34 -18.76 9.53 -8.57
CA GLN A 34 -18.61 10.85 -8.00
C GLN A 34 -17.43 10.91 -7.01
N ASP A 35 -17.21 9.83 -6.26
CA ASP A 35 -16.08 9.65 -5.34
C ASP A 35 -14.70 9.76 -6.02
N ILE A 36 -14.53 9.25 -7.24
CA ILE A 36 -13.26 9.40 -8.00
C ILE A 36 -13.07 10.87 -8.37
N ASN A 37 -14.14 11.56 -8.78
CA ASN A 37 -14.07 12.98 -9.13
C ASN A 37 -13.78 13.83 -7.89
N ASP A 38 -14.33 13.48 -6.73
CA ASP A 38 -14.04 14.14 -5.46
C ASP A 38 -12.57 13.92 -5.06
N PHE A 39 -12.04 12.71 -5.24
CA PHE A 39 -10.64 12.42 -4.96
C PHE A 39 -9.67 13.15 -5.91
N ILE A 40 -10.01 13.21 -7.21
CA ILE A 40 -9.28 14.03 -8.18
C ILE A 40 -9.37 15.52 -7.79
N SER A 41 -10.52 15.97 -7.30
CA SER A 41 -10.69 17.35 -6.83
C SER A 41 -9.84 17.64 -5.59
N LEU A 42 -9.71 16.69 -4.66
CA LEU A 42 -8.76 16.79 -3.53
C LEU A 42 -7.31 16.95 -4.03
N ARG A 43 -6.91 16.17 -5.05
CA ARG A 43 -5.59 16.31 -5.69
C ARG A 43 -5.40 17.64 -6.43
N LYS A 44 -6.48 18.29 -6.88
CA LYS A 44 -6.41 19.65 -7.45
C LYS A 44 -6.20 20.72 -6.39
N LEU A 45 -6.73 20.52 -5.18
CA LEU A 45 -6.53 21.43 -4.04
C LEU A 45 -5.14 21.32 -3.44
N ASN A 46 -4.61 20.11 -3.30
CA ASN A 46 -3.23 19.87 -2.90
C ASN A 46 -2.49 19.15 -4.04
N ASN A 47 -1.74 19.93 -4.83
CA ASN A 47 -1.05 19.38 -5.99
C ASN A 47 0.18 18.53 -5.62
N ARG A 48 0.66 18.62 -4.38
CA ARG A 48 1.77 17.83 -3.86
C ARG A 48 1.26 16.63 -3.07
N GLY A 49 0.77 15.63 -3.80
CA GLY A 49 0.29 14.38 -3.23
C GLY A 49 0.79 13.14 -3.99
N VAL A 50 1.05 12.08 -3.24
CA VAL A 50 1.29 10.73 -3.76
C VAL A 50 0.13 9.85 -3.33
N ILE A 51 -0.38 9.03 -4.25
CA ILE A 51 -1.41 8.02 -3.95
C ILE A 51 -0.80 6.63 -4.00
N LEU A 52 -0.99 5.84 -2.94
CA LEU A 52 -0.66 4.41 -2.90
C LEU A 52 -1.92 3.59 -3.15
N ILE A 53 -1.87 2.65 -4.09
CA ILE A 53 -3.03 1.83 -4.48
C ILE A 53 -2.59 0.37 -4.67
N ASP A 54 -3.31 -0.56 -4.06
CA ASP A 54 -3.14 -1.99 -4.34
C ASP A 54 -3.48 -2.28 -5.81
N SER A 55 -2.64 -3.06 -6.49
CA SER A 55 -2.87 -3.39 -7.90
C SER A 55 -4.06 -4.33 -8.09
N ASP A 56 -4.38 -5.13 -7.08
CA ASP A 56 -5.32 -6.27 -7.09
C ASP A 56 -5.01 -7.29 -8.21
N LYS A 57 -3.78 -7.31 -8.72
CA LYS A 57 -3.40 -8.25 -9.78
C LYS A 57 -3.32 -9.66 -9.22
N GLU A 58 -4.07 -10.58 -9.84
CA GLU A 58 -3.99 -12.01 -9.53
C GLU A 58 -2.89 -12.76 -10.31
N LYS A 59 -2.30 -12.13 -11.34
CA LYS A 59 -1.19 -12.68 -12.13
C LYS A 59 -0.42 -11.56 -12.83
N SER A 60 0.78 -11.88 -13.32
CA SER A 60 1.68 -10.92 -13.98
C SER A 60 1.04 -10.15 -15.14
N ARG A 61 0.21 -10.83 -15.96
CA ARG A 61 -0.49 -10.25 -17.11
C ARG A 61 -1.84 -9.63 -16.78
N SER A 62 -2.30 -9.67 -15.53
CA SER A 62 -3.54 -8.98 -15.15
C SER A 62 -3.37 -7.48 -15.36
N ARG A 63 -4.38 -6.85 -15.94
CA ARG A 63 -4.46 -5.41 -16.08
C ARG A 63 -5.08 -4.83 -14.82
N ILE A 64 -4.58 -3.69 -14.37
CA ILE A 64 -5.30 -2.85 -13.41
C ILE A 64 -6.61 -2.37 -14.05
N ASN A 65 -7.62 -2.03 -13.27
CA ASN A 65 -8.91 -1.55 -13.81
C ASN A 65 -8.82 -0.09 -14.32
N GLY A 66 -9.91 0.41 -14.91
CA GLY A 66 -9.98 1.76 -15.48
C GLY A 66 -9.77 2.86 -14.44
N THR A 67 -10.37 2.71 -13.28
CA THR A 67 -10.25 3.63 -12.16
C THR A 67 -8.80 3.83 -11.70
N LYS A 68 -8.04 2.74 -11.52
CA LYS A 68 -6.62 2.82 -11.15
C LYS A 68 -5.77 3.48 -12.23
N ARG A 69 -6.07 3.24 -13.51
CA ARG A 69 -5.40 3.94 -14.62
C ARG A 69 -5.65 5.43 -14.55
N ARG A 70 -6.91 5.84 -14.41
CA ARG A 70 -7.28 7.27 -14.34
C ARG A 70 -6.62 7.98 -13.17
N LEU A 71 -6.63 7.37 -11.98
CA LEU A 71 -5.95 7.93 -10.81
C LEU A 71 -4.45 8.06 -11.03
N ARG A 72 -3.82 7.05 -11.62
CA ARG A 72 -2.40 7.15 -12.00
C ARG A 72 -2.17 8.30 -12.95
N ASP A 73 -2.93 8.39 -14.04
CA ASP A 73 -2.73 9.41 -15.07
C ASP A 73 -2.92 10.84 -14.49
N GLU A 74 -3.87 11.02 -13.57
CA GLU A 74 -4.05 12.30 -12.85
C GLU A 74 -2.89 12.61 -11.88
N PHE A 75 -2.48 11.65 -11.05
CA PHE A 75 -1.45 11.88 -10.04
C PHE A 75 -0.04 12.00 -10.62
N ASP A 76 0.23 11.30 -11.73
CA ASP A 76 1.47 11.43 -12.50
C ASP A 76 1.52 12.76 -13.28
N THR A 77 0.39 13.48 -13.39
CA THR A 77 0.34 14.84 -13.93
C THR A 77 0.60 15.87 -12.82
N GLY A 78 1.83 16.39 -12.77
CA GLY A 78 2.26 17.45 -11.85
C GLY A 78 3.21 16.98 -10.75
N PRO A 79 3.42 17.77 -9.68
CA PRO A 79 4.35 17.42 -8.62
C PRO A 79 3.74 16.33 -7.73
N GLY A 80 3.90 15.06 -8.11
CA GLY A 80 3.33 13.92 -7.42
C GLY A 80 3.49 12.65 -8.25
N HIS A 81 2.92 11.55 -7.79
CA HIS A 81 2.80 10.33 -8.60
C HIS A 81 1.80 9.36 -7.98
N ALA A 82 1.36 8.40 -8.77
CA ALA A 82 0.74 7.20 -8.24
C ALA A 82 1.78 6.09 -8.01
N TRP A 83 1.71 5.49 -6.83
CA TRP A 83 2.35 4.23 -6.51
C TRP A 83 1.29 3.13 -6.54
N ILE A 84 1.25 2.40 -7.64
CA ILE A 84 0.47 1.16 -7.72
C ILE A 84 1.40 0.01 -7.35
N THR A 85 1.00 -0.85 -6.41
CA THR A 85 1.86 -1.94 -5.91
C THR A 85 2.31 -2.86 -7.05
N GLU A 86 3.56 -3.32 -7.01
CA GLU A 86 4.08 -4.25 -8.03
C GLU A 86 3.50 -5.67 -7.86
N GLY A 87 3.22 -6.05 -6.61
CA GLY A 87 2.45 -7.22 -6.22
C GLY A 87 0.94 -6.94 -6.17
N ARG A 88 0.14 -7.91 -5.70
CA ARG A 88 -1.33 -7.77 -5.58
C ARG A 88 -1.73 -6.63 -4.65
N GLU A 89 -1.18 -6.63 -3.44
CA GLU A 89 -1.48 -5.76 -2.30
C GLU A 89 -0.15 -5.29 -1.67
N ILE A 90 -0.18 -4.26 -0.81
CA ILE A 90 1.01 -3.72 -0.13
C ILE A 90 1.73 -4.79 0.71
N GLU A 91 1.01 -5.77 1.25
CA GLU A 91 1.56 -6.88 2.03
C GLU A 91 2.48 -7.78 1.19
N ASN A 92 2.39 -7.77 -0.14
CA ASN A 92 3.28 -8.58 -0.98
C ASN A 92 4.73 -8.09 -0.99
N TYR A 93 5.01 -6.87 -0.54
CA TYR A 93 6.38 -6.40 -0.41
C TYR A 93 7.11 -6.99 0.82
N LEU A 94 6.35 -7.56 1.77
CA LEU A 94 6.93 -8.13 2.99
C LEU A 94 7.56 -9.50 2.71
N PRO A 95 8.66 -9.86 3.39
CA PRO A 95 9.25 -11.19 3.28
C PRO A 95 8.25 -12.28 3.68
N ALA A 96 8.07 -13.28 2.81
CA ALA A 96 7.08 -14.35 2.98
C ALA A 96 7.21 -15.07 4.34
N GLU A 97 8.44 -15.34 4.75
CA GLU A 97 8.77 -15.97 6.03
C GLU A 97 8.31 -15.16 7.25
N GLN A 98 8.42 -13.83 7.20
CA GLN A 98 7.98 -12.94 8.27
C GLN A 98 6.45 -12.89 8.35
N VAL A 99 5.77 -12.86 7.19
CA VAL A 99 4.30 -12.92 7.13
C VAL A 99 3.79 -14.26 7.65
N GLU A 100 4.42 -15.37 7.25
CA GLU A 100 4.03 -16.71 7.70
C GLU A 100 4.21 -16.90 9.22
N ALA A 101 5.34 -16.43 9.77
CA ALA A 101 5.61 -16.44 11.20
C ALA A 101 4.58 -15.60 11.97
N ALA A 102 4.35 -14.36 11.53
CA ALA A 102 3.37 -13.46 12.14
C ALA A 102 1.96 -14.04 12.14
N ILE A 103 1.53 -14.67 11.03
CA ILE A 103 0.24 -15.36 10.97
C ILE A 103 0.20 -16.53 11.96
N GLY A 104 1.31 -17.24 12.16
CA GLY A 104 1.40 -18.33 13.14
C GLY A 104 1.10 -17.89 14.56
N ASP A 105 1.65 -16.74 14.95
CA ASP A 105 1.51 -16.23 16.30
C ASP A 105 0.17 -15.52 16.52
N VAL A 106 -0.29 -14.76 15.51
CA VAL A 106 -1.56 -14.03 15.57
C VAL A 106 -2.76 -14.95 15.40
N CYS A 107 -2.62 -16.04 14.64
CA CYS A 107 -3.69 -16.97 14.29
C CYS A 107 -3.26 -18.43 14.48
N PRO A 108 -2.97 -18.90 15.71
CA PRO A 108 -2.41 -20.23 15.96
C PRO A 108 -3.35 -21.38 15.55
N LYS A 109 -4.65 -21.10 15.40
CA LYS A 109 -5.66 -22.07 14.94
C LYS A 109 -5.67 -22.26 13.41
N ALA A 110 -4.91 -21.47 12.66
CA ALA A 110 -4.80 -21.60 11.21
C ALA A 110 -4.03 -22.88 10.85
N LYS A 111 -4.65 -23.78 10.08
CA LYS A 111 -4.03 -25.04 9.63
C LYS A 111 -3.26 -24.89 8.33
N LYS A 112 -3.64 -23.92 7.49
CA LYS A 112 -2.91 -23.54 6.26
C LYS A 112 -2.80 -22.03 6.20
N ARG A 113 -1.65 -21.55 5.73
CA ARG A 113 -1.28 -20.14 5.60
C ARG A 113 -0.81 -19.90 4.16
N GLY A 114 -0.97 -18.68 3.68
CA GLY A 114 -0.64 -18.31 2.31
C GLY A 114 -1.69 -18.77 1.28
N PRO A 115 -1.34 -18.74 -0.02
CA PRO A 115 0.02 -18.67 -0.58
C PRO A 115 0.71 -17.30 -0.44
N PHE A 116 2.04 -17.25 -0.64
CA PHE A 116 2.89 -16.07 -0.38
C PHE A 116 3.62 -15.51 -1.62
N GLY A 117 3.12 -15.80 -2.83
CA GLY A 117 3.69 -15.26 -4.06
C GLY A 117 3.33 -13.79 -4.29
N LYS A 118 3.96 -13.21 -5.32
CA LYS A 118 3.82 -11.80 -5.71
C LYS A 118 2.38 -11.32 -5.92
N TYR A 119 1.54 -12.21 -6.44
CA TYR A 119 0.15 -11.91 -6.80
C TYR A 119 -0.87 -12.63 -5.91
N ASP A 120 -0.39 -13.24 -4.83
CA ASP A 120 -1.22 -13.96 -3.88
C ASP A 120 -1.75 -13.03 -2.79
N ASN A 121 -2.89 -13.39 -2.22
CA ASN A 121 -3.31 -12.84 -0.93
C ASN A 121 -2.49 -13.54 0.16
N THR A 122 -1.42 -12.89 0.61
CA THR A 122 -0.44 -13.42 1.58
C THR A 122 -1.04 -13.63 2.97
N LEU A 123 -2.15 -12.95 3.28
CA LEU A 123 -2.85 -13.06 4.55
C LEU A 123 -3.93 -14.15 4.55
N LYS A 124 -4.08 -14.89 3.45
CA LYS A 124 -5.06 -15.96 3.35
C LYS A 124 -4.73 -17.11 4.30
N ILE A 125 -5.73 -17.54 5.06
CA ILE A 125 -5.63 -18.65 6.00
C ILE A 125 -6.82 -19.60 5.85
N LYS A 126 -6.65 -20.85 6.28
CA LYS A 126 -7.76 -21.81 6.42
C LYS A 126 -7.79 -22.40 7.82
N GLY A 127 -8.97 -22.36 8.44
CA GLY A 127 -9.23 -22.98 9.74
C GLY A 127 -9.47 -24.49 9.64
N GLY A 128 -9.74 -25.12 10.78
CA GLY A 128 -9.97 -26.57 10.89
C GLY A 128 -11.16 -27.09 10.06
N GLN A 129 -12.19 -26.27 9.84
CA GLN A 129 -13.35 -26.58 9.00
C GLN A 129 -13.09 -26.33 7.50
N GLY A 130 -11.86 -25.98 7.10
CA GLY A 130 -11.47 -25.79 5.69
C GLY A 130 -11.94 -24.48 5.05
N LYS A 131 -12.81 -23.70 5.70
CA LYS A 131 -13.26 -22.38 5.21
C LYS A 131 -12.07 -21.42 5.11
N ALA A 132 -11.89 -20.84 3.93
CA ALA A 132 -10.91 -19.79 3.71
C ALA A 132 -11.36 -18.50 4.39
N THR A 133 -10.43 -17.85 5.07
CA THR A 133 -10.58 -16.52 5.66
C THR A 133 -9.23 -15.78 5.57
N GLN A 134 -9.14 -14.60 6.15
CA GLN A 134 -7.94 -13.78 6.15
C GLN A 134 -7.47 -13.51 7.58
N ALA A 135 -6.15 -13.52 7.79
CA ALA A 135 -5.55 -13.10 9.04
C ALA A 135 -5.82 -11.61 9.28
N ASN A 136 -5.92 -11.20 10.55
CA ASN A 136 -6.11 -9.78 10.88
C ASN A 136 -4.85 -9.00 10.49
N LYS A 137 -4.95 -8.18 9.44
CA LYS A 137 -3.82 -7.43 8.88
C LYS A 137 -3.13 -6.50 9.88
N VAL A 138 -3.89 -5.88 10.79
CA VAL A 138 -3.36 -4.95 11.79
C VAL A 138 -2.50 -5.70 12.81
N ASN A 139 -2.97 -6.88 13.24
CA ASN A 139 -2.21 -7.71 14.16
C ASN A 139 -0.96 -8.30 13.51
N VAL A 140 -1.03 -8.71 12.23
CA VAL A 140 0.12 -9.19 11.47
C VAL A 140 1.15 -8.07 11.30
N ALA A 141 0.73 -6.88 10.86
CA ALA A 141 1.61 -5.72 10.70
C ALA A 141 2.31 -5.36 12.02
N ARG A 142 1.56 -5.28 13.12
CA ARG A 142 2.10 -4.99 14.45
C ARG A 142 3.15 -6.00 14.88
N HIS A 143 2.85 -7.30 14.73
CA HIS A 143 3.81 -8.36 15.04
C HIS A 143 5.09 -8.20 14.21
N ILE A 144 4.98 -7.96 12.90
CA ILE A 144 6.15 -7.79 12.03
C ILE A 144 7.00 -6.59 12.49
N THR A 145 6.37 -5.45 12.79
CA THR A 145 7.09 -4.25 13.25
C THR A 145 7.74 -4.40 14.62
N GLU A 146 7.24 -5.29 15.47
CA GLU A 146 7.80 -5.58 16.80
C GLU A 146 9.00 -6.54 16.72
N GLN A 147 8.98 -7.48 15.78
CA GLN A 147 9.96 -8.59 15.74
C GLN A 147 11.07 -8.43 14.70
N TYR A 148 10.82 -7.71 13.60
CA TYR A 148 11.73 -7.63 12.47
C TYR A 148 12.17 -6.21 12.18
N GLN A 149 13.39 -6.08 11.66
CA GLN A 149 13.81 -4.84 11.01
C GLN A 149 13.15 -4.74 9.63
N ALA A 150 12.89 -3.50 9.20
CA ALA A 150 12.31 -3.25 7.88
C ALA A 150 13.22 -3.80 6.76
N ASP A 151 12.68 -4.71 5.96
CA ASP A 151 13.28 -5.17 4.71
C ASP A 151 12.65 -4.41 3.53
N LEU A 152 13.48 -3.72 2.76
CA LEU A 152 13.05 -2.89 1.63
C LEU A 152 13.31 -3.56 0.28
N SER A 153 13.79 -4.80 0.28
CA SER A 153 14.22 -5.54 -0.92
C SER A 153 13.07 -6.07 -1.78
N GLY A 154 11.83 -6.03 -1.26
CA GLY A 154 10.64 -6.48 -1.99
C GLY A 154 10.42 -5.68 -3.28
N TYR A 155 10.53 -6.35 -4.43
CA TYR A 155 10.17 -5.82 -5.75
C TYR A 155 10.69 -4.37 -5.98
N ASP A 156 9.82 -3.42 -6.36
CA ASP A 156 10.15 -2.00 -6.51
C ASP A 156 10.03 -1.15 -5.22
N LEU A 157 9.85 -1.75 -4.03
CA LEU A 157 9.61 -1.03 -2.78
C LEU A 157 10.67 0.04 -2.52
N LYS A 158 11.95 -0.32 -2.55
CA LYS A 158 13.05 0.63 -2.33
C LYS A 158 13.04 1.78 -3.35
N LYS A 159 12.73 1.49 -4.61
CA LYS A 159 12.65 2.50 -5.67
C LYS A 159 11.52 3.48 -5.40
N GLN A 160 10.34 2.98 -5.01
CA GLN A 160 9.17 3.80 -4.72
C GLN A 160 9.37 4.65 -3.46
N LEU A 161 9.96 4.08 -2.41
CA LEU A 161 10.31 4.80 -1.19
C LEU A 161 11.34 5.92 -1.45
N ASN A 162 12.33 5.67 -2.30
CA ASN A 162 13.28 6.71 -2.72
C ASN A 162 12.57 7.84 -3.46
N LYS A 163 11.72 7.51 -4.43
CA LYS A 163 10.91 8.48 -5.17
C LYS A 163 10.01 9.29 -4.25
N LEU A 164 9.38 8.65 -3.26
CA LEU A 164 8.54 9.31 -2.25
C LEU A 164 9.37 10.24 -1.34
N THR A 165 10.55 9.81 -0.92
CA THR A 165 11.44 10.62 -0.07
C THR A 165 11.92 11.86 -0.81
N GLU A 166 12.36 11.70 -2.06
CA GLU A 166 12.77 12.82 -2.92
C GLU A 166 11.61 13.80 -3.13
N PHE A 167 10.43 13.29 -3.44
CA PHE A 167 9.22 14.08 -3.55
C PHE A 167 8.91 14.89 -2.28
N ILE A 168 9.01 14.29 -1.09
CA ILE A 168 8.79 14.99 0.19
C ILE A 168 9.82 16.11 0.38
N ARG A 169 11.09 15.88 0.01
CA ARG A 169 12.15 16.92 0.11
C ARG A 169 11.90 18.07 -0.87
N GLU A 170 11.50 17.77 -2.11
CA GLU A 170 11.14 18.80 -3.10
C GLU A 170 9.89 19.60 -2.71
N ALA A 171 8.99 18.98 -1.94
CA ALA A 171 7.83 19.67 -1.37
C ALA A 171 8.18 20.59 -0.19
N ASN A 172 9.32 20.35 0.46
CA ASN A 172 9.81 21.08 1.61
C ASN A 172 11.26 21.58 1.37
N PRO A 173 11.53 22.40 0.33
CA PRO A 173 12.86 22.93 0.09
C PRO A 173 13.31 23.75 1.30
N ALA A 174 14.55 23.55 1.76
CA ALA A 174 15.10 24.22 2.94
C ALA A 174 14.91 25.74 2.84
N GLY A 175 13.91 26.24 3.57
CA GLY A 175 13.46 27.63 3.48
C GLY A 175 12.51 28.08 4.59
N PHE A 176 12.18 27.21 5.54
CA PHE A 176 11.46 27.59 6.76
C PHE A 176 11.99 26.76 7.94
N HIS A 177 13.09 27.23 8.52
CA HIS A 177 13.32 27.00 9.95
C HIS A 177 12.58 28.13 10.68
N PRO A 178 11.61 27.84 11.57
CA PRO A 178 11.10 28.86 12.49
C PRO A 178 12.21 29.36 13.43
#